data_AF-A4RVV5-F1
#
_entry.id   AF-A4RVV5-F1
#
_cell.length_a   1.000
_cell.length_b   1.000
_cell.length_c   1.000
_cell.angle_alpha   90.00
_cell.angle_beta   90.00
_cell.angle_gamma   90.00
#
_symmetry.space_group_name_H-M   'P 1'
#
loop_
_entity.id
_entity.type
_entity.pdbx_description
1 polymer ?
#
loop_
_entity_poly.entity_id
_entity_poly.type
_entity_poly.pdbx_seq_one_letter_code
_entity_poly.pdbx_strand_id
1 'polypeptide(L)'
;MAMLATSRAYALAHARPRLASPYRHRASSSHRAVAVESTSTTASDLGALGDGRFSKLLGALDVAELTSVIAGSDEALTVFAPTDEAFERCARDRALAFEELAERENLDEILKYHVVSGAVKSSDLKSGQVKTLNGRSVKVDVAGGEVKVDGVKVTEADKAAFGGNVVVHVVDEVVFPAFSINAKVQTPQEILAFEGWAPEVINGRVAMLGFVLALTGEIATGESFTTQAANNFGELTRTMFVWSLASLFPAFSSNEGYEANPFKMADSKEWEFVFRGCPPWLAVKDVFSPEVEQLNGRAAMIGCASMIVLETLLGHALF
;
A
#
# COMPACT_ATOMS: atom_id res chain seq x y z
N MET A 1 -7.90 -16.09 68.12
CA MET A 1 -6.53 -15.56 67.88
C MET A 1 -6.03 -16.07 66.53
N ALA A 2 -6.49 -15.47 65.43
CA ALA A 2 -5.97 -15.74 64.09
C ALA A 2 -6.50 -14.65 63.13
N MET A 3 -5.65 -13.67 62.82
CA MET A 3 -5.84 -12.73 61.72
C MET A 3 -4.43 -12.45 61.17
N LEU A 4 -4.32 -12.32 59.84
CA LEU A 4 -3.15 -11.95 59.03
C LEU A 4 -2.28 -13.11 58.51
N ALA A 5 -2.62 -13.58 57.30
CA ALA A 5 -1.62 -14.05 56.33
C ALA A 5 -2.26 -14.13 54.93
N THR A 6 -2.13 -13.08 54.11
CA THR A 6 -2.23 -13.17 52.64
C THR A 6 -1.73 -11.86 52.03
N SER A 7 -0.40 -11.73 51.91
CA SER A 7 0.22 -10.78 50.98
C SER A 7 1.65 -11.26 50.68
N ARG A 8 1.78 -12.18 49.73
CA ARG A 8 3.02 -12.51 49.00
C ARG A 8 2.78 -13.64 47.99
N ALA A 9 2.10 -13.34 46.89
CA ALA A 9 2.07 -14.21 45.71
C ALA A 9 1.64 -13.43 44.46
N TYR A 10 2.41 -12.40 44.07
CA TYR A 10 2.20 -11.73 42.77
C TYR A 10 3.52 -11.26 42.13
N ALA A 11 4.58 -12.04 42.25
CA ALA A 11 5.85 -11.74 41.62
C ALA A 11 6.64 -13.02 41.34
N LEU A 12 6.18 -13.85 40.38
CA LEU A 12 6.98 -14.92 39.75
C LEU A 12 6.16 -15.63 38.66
N ALA A 13 5.93 -15.00 37.50
CA ALA A 13 5.35 -15.67 36.32
C ALA A 13 5.72 -15.03 34.97
N HIS A 14 6.89 -14.39 34.84
CA HIS A 14 7.43 -14.01 33.53
C HIS A 14 8.90 -14.45 33.41
N ALA A 15 9.08 -15.74 33.14
CA ALA A 15 10.33 -16.28 32.59
C ALA A 15 10.00 -16.90 31.23
N ARG A 16 10.23 -16.15 30.14
CA ARG A 16 10.16 -16.69 28.78
C ARG A 16 11.36 -17.64 28.56
N PRO A 17 11.17 -18.85 28.02
CA PRO A 17 12.28 -19.72 27.66
C PRO A 17 13.07 -19.10 26.49
N ARG A 18 14.38 -18.97 26.66
CA ARG A 18 15.32 -18.57 25.60
C ARG A 18 15.33 -19.66 24.52
N LEU A 19 14.76 -19.36 23.35
CA LEU A 19 14.99 -20.15 22.14
C LEU A 19 16.46 -20.02 21.76
N ALA A 20 17.17 -21.14 21.79
CA ALA A 20 18.56 -21.22 21.34
C ALA A 20 18.62 -20.98 19.83
N SER A 21 19.29 -19.91 19.41
CA SER A 21 19.67 -19.70 18.01
C SER A 21 20.70 -20.75 17.59
N PRO A 22 20.52 -21.46 16.45
CA PRO A 22 21.48 -22.45 15.98
C PRO A 22 22.63 -21.83 15.16
N TYR A 23 22.91 -20.52 15.28
CA TYR A 23 24.03 -19.90 14.57
C TYR A 23 25.30 -19.89 15.43
N ARG A 24 26.06 -20.99 15.33
CA ARG A 24 27.36 -21.16 15.99
C ARG A 24 28.41 -20.36 15.21
N HIS A 25 28.95 -19.31 15.82
CA HIS A 25 30.16 -18.64 15.33
C HIS A 25 31.29 -19.66 15.20
N ARG A 26 31.73 -19.93 13.97
CA ARG A 26 33.03 -20.55 13.71
C ARG A 26 34.00 -19.45 13.27
N ALA A 27 34.78 -18.96 14.21
CA ALA A 27 35.99 -18.23 13.90
C ALA A 27 37.02 -19.22 13.32
N SER A 28 37.53 -18.95 12.12
CA SER A 28 38.95 -19.13 11.75
C SER A 28 39.21 -18.84 10.27
N SER A 29 40.25 -18.04 10.06
CA SER A 29 41.26 -18.07 8.99
C SER A 29 41.06 -17.28 7.69
N SER A 30 41.98 -16.31 7.57
CA SER A 30 42.57 -15.67 6.40
C SER A 30 41.68 -14.86 5.47
N HIS A 31 41.63 -13.56 5.72
CA HIS A 31 41.46 -12.55 4.67
C HIS A 31 42.57 -12.71 3.62
N ARG A 32 42.23 -13.34 2.50
CA ARG A 32 42.87 -13.06 1.21
C ARG A 32 42.05 -11.94 0.60
N ALA A 33 42.60 -10.74 0.59
CA ALA A 33 42.01 -9.58 -0.07
C ALA A 33 41.78 -9.95 -1.55
N VAL A 34 40.52 -10.19 -1.91
CA VAL A 34 40.07 -10.08 -3.29
C VAL A 34 39.91 -8.58 -3.51
N ALA A 35 40.78 -8.00 -4.32
CA ALA A 35 40.62 -6.63 -4.77
C ALA A 35 39.27 -6.54 -5.48
N VAL A 36 38.29 -5.90 -4.84
CA VAL A 36 37.16 -5.34 -5.55
C VAL A 36 37.73 -4.16 -6.29
N GLU A 37 37.98 -4.37 -7.58
CA GLU A 37 38.38 -3.33 -8.51
C GLU A 37 37.23 -2.33 -8.53
N SER A 38 37.44 -1.19 -7.86
CA SER A 38 36.53 -0.07 -7.89
C SER A 38 36.65 0.54 -9.28
N THR A 39 35.85 0.03 -10.21
CA THR A 39 35.58 0.71 -11.47
C THR A 39 34.93 2.04 -11.10
N SER A 40 35.75 3.09 -11.05
CA SER A 40 35.25 4.46 -10.99
C SER A 40 34.45 4.69 -12.27
N THR A 41 33.13 4.60 -12.17
CA THR A 41 32.19 4.93 -13.25
C THR A 41 32.52 6.34 -13.72
N THR A 42 33.18 6.48 -14.86
CA THR A 42 33.54 7.81 -15.36
C THR A 42 32.27 8.49 -15.88
N ALA A 43 32.21 9.82 -15.86
CA ALA A 43 31.03 10.56 -16.34
C ALA A 43 30.59 10.19 -17.76
N SER A 44 31.50 9.63 -18.57
CA SER A 44 31.27 9.11 -19.91
C SER A 44 30.39 7.84 -19.93
N ASP A 45 30.41 7.04 -18.86
CA ASP A 45 29.70 5.77 -18.78
C ASP A 45 28.23 5.96 -18.39
N LEU A 46 27.87 7.08 -17.78
CA LEU A 46 26.49 7.34 -17.30
C LEU A 46 25.50 7.60 -18.45
N GLY A 47 25.97 7.99 -19.64
CA GLY A 47 25.13 8.26 -20.80
C GLY A 47 23.97 9.22 -20.49
N ALA A 48 22.74 8.80 -20.76
CA ALA A 48 21.53 9.58 -20.49
C ALA A 48 21.32 9.96 -19.01
N LEU A 49 21.87 9.18 -18.07
CA LEU A 49 21.80 9.49 -16.64
C LEU A 49 22.84 10.53 -16.20
N GLY A 50 23.80 10.87 -17.06
CA GLY A 50 24.79 11.92 -16.80
C GLY A 50 24.24 13.34 -16.94
N ASP A 51 22.96 13.51 -17.28
CA ASP A 51 22.27 14.79 -17.27
C ASP A 51 22.09 15.29 -15.82
N GLY A 52 22.21 16.60 -15.60
CA GLY A 52 22.08 17.23 -14.28
C GLY A 52 20.70 17.07 -13.63
N ARG A 53 19.72 16.55 -14.38
CA ARG A 53 18.35 16.25 -13.92
C ARG A 53 18.21 14.95 -13.13
N PHE A 54 19.27 14.13 -13.01
CA PHE A 54 19.24 12.85 -12.31
C PHE A 54 20.20 12.80 -11.10
N SER A 55 20.61 13.96 -10.59
CA SER A 55 21.61 14.04 -9.52
C SER A 55 21.17 13.31 -8.24
N LYS A 56 19.88 13.37 -7.89
CA LYS A 56 19.31 12.70 -6.72
C LYS A 56 19.16 11.20 -6.94
N LEU A 57 18.83 10.78 -8.16
CA LEU A 57 18.77 9.37 -8.53
C LEU A 57 20.15 8.72 -8.42
N LEU A 58 21.18 9.37 -8.97
CA LEU A 58 22.57 8.89 -8.89
C LEU A 58 23.04 8.83 -7.44
N GLY A 59 22.78 9.87 -6.64
CA GLY A 59 23.08 9.85 -5.21
C GLY A 59 22.41 8.69 -4.47
N ALA A 60 21.14 8.41 -4.77
CA ALA A 60 20.42 7.29 -4.17
C ALA A 60 20.98 5.92 -4.62
N LEU A 61 21.35 5.77 -5.89
CA LEU A 61 21.98 4.55 -6.41
C LEU A 61 23.36 4.30 -5.80
N ASP A 62 24.11 5.36 -5.54
CA ASP A 62 25.42 5.27 -4.89
C ASP A 62 25.29 4.86 -3.42
N VAL A 63 24.33 5.45 -2.68
CA VAL A 63 24.04 5.07 -1.29
C VAL A 63 23.58 3.60 -1.19
N ALA A 64 22.79 3.13 -2.16
CA ALA A 64 22.32 1.76 -2.22
C ALA A 64 23.34 0.77 -2.83
N GLU A 65 24.54 1.23 -3.21
CA GLU A 65 25.56 0.44 -3.90
C GLU A 65 25.07 -0.26 -5.19
N LEU A 66 24.04 0.30 -5.84
CA LEU A 66 23.42 -0.28 -7.04
C LEU A 66 24.09 0.18 -8.34
N THR A 67 24.84 1.28 -8.32
CA THR A 67 25.55 1.79 -9.50
C THR A 67 26.47 0.74 -10.11
N SER A 68 27.20 -0.01 -9.29
CA SER A 68 28.08 -1.09 -9.74
C SER A 68 27.31 -2.32 -10.23
N VAL A 69 26.16 -2.62 -9.63
CA VAL A 69 25.28 -3.74 -10.02
C VAL A 69 24.66 -3.48 -11.39
N ILE A 70 24.23 -2.26 -11.65
CA ILE A 70 23.62 -1.87 -12.93
C ILE A 70 24.70 -1.76 -14.02
N ALA A 71 25.83 -1.10 -13.72
CA ALA A 71 26.92 -0.91 -14.68
C ALA A 71 27.65 -2.21 -15.03
N GLY A 72 27.80 -3.12 -14.07
CA GLY A 72 28.50 -4.41 -14.22
C GLY A 72 27.59 -5.56 -14.67
N SER A 73 26.33 -5.30 -14.99
CA SER A 73 25.43 -6.34 -15.48
C SER A 73 25.76 -6.72 -16.92
N ASP A 74 25.92 -8.01 -17.17
CA ASP A 74 26.06 -8.57 -18.53
C ASP A 74 24.71 -8.62 -19.27
N GLU A 75 23.60 -8.53 -18.53
CA GLU A 75 22.26 -8.50 -19.10
C GLU A 75 21.86 -7.08 -19.48
N ALA A 76 21.15 -6.94 -20.59
CA ALA A 76 20.58 -5.65 -20.92
C ALA A 76 19.46 -5.31 -19.92
N LEU A 77 19.48 -4.10 -19.36
CA LEU A 77 18.53 -3.65 -18.35
C LEU A 77 17.69 -2.50 -18.87
N THR A 78 16.50 -2.35 -18.29
CA THR A 78 15.64 -1.17 -18.49
C THR A 78 15.46 -0.48 -17.15
N VAL A 79 15.75 0.82 -17.09
CA VAL A 79 15.63 1.64 -15.89
C VAL A 79 14.58 2.72 -16.11
N PHE A 80 13.58 2.74 -15.25
CA PHE A 80 12.64 3.86 -15.13
C PHE A 80 13.28 4.92 -14.24
N ALA A 81 13.80 6.00 -14.84
CA ALA A 81 14.59 7.01 -14.15
C ALA A 81 13.72 8.22 -13.75
N PRO A 82 13.40 8.40 -12.46
CA PRO A 82 12.75 9.62 -11.99
C PRO A 82 13.71 10.81 -12.04
N THR A 83 13.19 11.96 -12.44
CA THR A 83 13.93 13.24 -12.44
C THR A 83 14.06 13.82 -11.03
N ASP A 84 14.97 14.77 -10.85
CA ASP A 84 15.14 15.47 -9.57
C ASP A 84 13.86 16.20 -9.14
N GLU A 85 13.06 16.70 -10.08
CA GLU A 85 11.73 17.27 -9.83
C GLU A 85 10.73 16.22 -9.32
N ALA A 86 10.80 14.99 -9.84
CA ALA A 86 9.99 13.86 -9.37
C ALA A 86 10.29 13.52 -7.91
N PHE A 87 11.58 13.53 -7.51
CA PHE A 87 11.99 13.34 -6.12
C PHE A 87 11.49 14.46 -5.21
N GLU A 88 11.52 15.73 -5.64
CA GLU A 88 11.00 16.84 -4.83
C GLU A 88 9.49 16.80 -4.67
N ARG A 89 8.77 16.43 -5.73
CA ARG A 89 7.32 16.21 -5.65
C ARG A 89 7.01 15.07 -4.68
N CYS A 90 7.73 13.95 -4.77
CA CYS A 90 7.58 12.84 -3.83
C CYS A 90 7.82 13.28 -2.37
N ALA A 91 8.87 14.07 -2.13
CA ALA A 91 9.17 14.61 -0.80
C ALA A 91 8.02 15.47 -0.25
N ARG A 92 7.48 16.38 -1.09
CA ARG A 92 6.34 17.23 -0.73
C ARG A 92 5.07 16.42 -0.46
N ASP A 93 4.71 15.51 -1.36
CA ASP A 93 3.47 14.73 -1.30
C ASP A 93 3.42 13.77 -0.10
N ARG A 94 4.58 13.45 0.47
CA ARG A 94 4.72 12.55 1.62
C ARG A 94 5.17 13.25 2.89
N ALA A 95 5.35 14.57 2.85
CA ALA A 95 5.84 15.35 3.97
C ALA A 95 7.14 14.78 4.59
N LEU A 96 8.07 14.34 3.73
CA LEU A 96 9.36 13.77 4.11
C LEU A 96 10.50 14.58 3.48
N ALA A 97 11.63 14.68 4.16
CA ALA A 97 12.85 15.18 3.55
C ALA A 97 13.45 14.14 2.58
N PHE A 98 14.25 14.58 1.60
CA PHE A 98 14.90 13.64 0.67
C PHE A 98 15.90 12.73 1.38
N GLU A 99 16.59 13.27 2.38
CA GLU A 99 17.53 12.56 3.23
C GLU A 99 16.83 11.41 3.97
N GLU A 100 15.61 11.63 4.45
CA GLU A 100 14.77 10.61 5.08
C GLU A 100 14.25 9.54 4.08
N LEU A 101 14.29 9.82 2.77
CA LEU A 101 14.02 8.83 1.73
C LEU A 101 15.29 8.03 1.39
N ALA A 102 16.45 8.69 1.38
CA ALA A 102 17.73 8.09 1.06
C ALA A 102 18.32 7.24 2.21
N GLU A 103 17.96 7.51 3.46
CA GLU A 103 18.42 6.74 4.63
C GLU A 103 17.55 5.51 4.94
N ARG A 104 16.53 5.22 4.10
CA ARG A 104 15.62 4.12 4.37
C ARG A 104 16.29 2.76 4.18
N GLU A 105 16.01 1.85 5.11
CA GLU A 105 16.47 0.46 5.03
C GLU A 105 15.98 -0.28 3.77
N ASN A 106 14.92 0.21 3.12
CA ASN A 106 14.35 -0.37 1.91
C ASN A 106 14.60 0.46 0.65
N LEU A 107 15.55 1.40 0.68
CA LEU A 107 15.94 2.16 -0.50
C LEU A 107 16.39 1.24 -1.64
N ASP A 108 17.14 0.19 -1.32
CA ASP A 108 17.62 -0.78 -2.31
C ASP A 108 16.46 -1.48 -3.03
N GLU A 109 15.42 -1.87 -2.28
CA GLU A 109 14.21 -2.50 -2.79
C GLU A 109 13.42 -1.56 -3.70
N ILE A 110 13.30 -0.29 -3.33
CA ILE A 110 12.63 0.76 -4.12
C ILE A 110 13.38 1.00 -5.42
N LEU A 111 14.70 1.14 -5.37
CA LEU A 111 15.51 1.38 -6.56
C LEU A 111 15.50 0.16 -7.48
N LYS A 112 15.57 -1.07 -6.94
CA LYS A 112 15.39 -2.31 -7.71
C LYS A 112 14.02 -2.43 -8.37
N TYR A 113 12.97 -1.77 -7.85
CA TYR A 113 11.65 -1.75 -8.48
C TYR A 113 11.61 -0.89 -9.75
N HIS A 114 12.51 0.10 -9.86
CA HIS A 114 12.66 0.90 -11.08
C HIS A 114 13.47 0.19 -12.16
N VAL A 115 14.08 -0.95 -11.85
CA VAL A 115 14.93 -1.70 -12.77
C VAL A 115 14.23 -2.99 -13.20
N VAL A 116 14.20 -3.21 -14.51
CA VAL A 116 13.63 -4.38 -15.17
C VAL A 116 14.72 -5.09 -15.95
N SER A 117 14.75 -6.43 -15.84
CA SER A 117 15.62 -7.26 -16.67
C SER A 117 15.13 -7.30 -18.12
N GLY A 118 16.06 -7.15 -19.06
CA GLY A 118 15.80 -7.08 -20.50
C GLY A 118 15.83 -5.65 -21.03
N ALA A 119 16.32 -5.49 -22.26
CA ALA A 119 16.20 -4.24 -23.01
C ALA A 119 14.79 -4.14 -23.59
N VAL A 120 13.94 -3.31 -22.98
CA VAL A 120 12.58 -3.08 -23.43
C VAL A 120 12.48 -1.66 -23.95
N LYS A 121 12.45 -1.53 -25.28
CA LYS A 121 12.25 -0.25 -25.96
C LYS A 121 10.77 0.10 -26.00
N SER A 122 10.45 1.38 -26.19
CA SER A 122 9.08 1.87 -26.27
C SER A 122 8.25 1.16 -27.35
N SER A 123 8.89 0.77 -28.46
CA SER A 123 8.27 0.01 -29.55
C SER A 123 7.88 -1.43 -29.17
N ASP A 124 8.55 -1.99 -28.17
CA ASP A 124 8.35 -3.36 -27.69
C ASP A 124 7.45 -3.40 -26.44
N LEU A 125 7.12 -2.23 -25.87
CA LEU A 125 6.23 -2.13 -24.73
C LEU A 125 4.81 -2.54 -25.14
N LYS A 126 4.31 -3.57 -24.46
CA LYS A 126 2.91 -3.99 -24.51
C LYS A 126 2.31 -3.78 -23.15
N SER A 127 1.02 -3.45 -23.12
CA SER A 127 0.28 -3.38 -21.87
C SER A 127 0.33 -4.74 -21.16
N GLY A 128 0.77 -4.75 -19.91
CA GLY A 128 1.00 -5.99 -19.17
C GLY A 128 1.79 -5.79 -17.89
N GLN A 129 2.04 -6.90 -17.19
CA GLN A 129 2.87 -6.93 -16.00
C GLN A 129 4.30 -7.35 -16.35
N VAL A 130 5.28 -6.59 -15.87
CA VAL A 130 6.70 -6.82 -16.15
C VAL A 130 7.46 -7.00 -14.84
N LYS A 131 8.23 -8.08 -14.72
CA LYS A 131 8.96 -8.38 -13.48
C LYS A 131 10.19 -7.47 -13.33
N THR A 132 10.31 -6.85 -12.16
CA THR A 132 11.41 -5.97 -11.75
C THR A 132 12.50 -6.74 -11.02
N LEU A 133 13.67 -6.13 -10.81
CA LEU A 133 14.77 -6.71 -10.01
C LEU A 133 14.41 -6.87 -8.53
N ASN A 134 13.41 -6.14 -8.04
CA ASN A 134 12.85 -6.36 -6.70
C ASN A 134 12.10 -7.71 -6.60
N GLY A 135 11.82 -8.37 -7.73
CA GLY A 135 11.10 -9.63 -7.81
C GLY A 135 9.58 -9.47 -7.98
N ARG A 136 9.07 -8.24 -7.85
CA ARG A 136 7.66 -7.87 -8.05
C ARG A 136 7.42 -7.39 -9.49
N SER A 137 6.16 -7.46 -9.93
CA SER A 137 5.79 -6.99 -11.25
C SER A 137 5.31 -5.55 -11.21
N VAL A 138 5.83 -4.71 -12.10
CA VAL A 138 5.30 -3.38 -12.40
C VAL A 138 4.29 -3.46 -13.53
N LYS A 139 3.19 -2.72 -13.42
CA LYS A 139 2.19 -2.66 -14.49
C LYS A 139 2.60 -1.61 -15.51
N VAL A 140 2.72 -2.02 -16.77
CA VAL A 140 2.92 -1.10 -17.89
C VAL A 140 1.61 -1.01 -18.67
N ASP A 141 1.12 0.21 -18.89
CA ASP A 141 -0.07 0.50 -19.67
C ASP A 141 0.34 1.35 -20.89
N VAL A 142 0.12 0.83 -22.09
CA VAL A 142 0.36 1.54 -23.35
C VAL A 142 -0.99 1.88 -23.97
N ALA A 143 -1.33 3.18 -24.01
CA ALA A 143 -2.60 3.65 -24.56
C ALA A 143 -2.41 4.98 -25.30
N GLY A 144 -2.94 5.08 -26.52
CA GLY A 144 -2.96 6.35 -27.28
C GLY A 144 -1.58 6.92 -27.65
N GLY A 145 -0.53 6.09 -27.66
CA GLY A 145 0.86 6.54 -27.88
C GLY A 145 1.56 7.02 -26.61
N GLU A 146 0.90 6.96 -25.45
CA GLU A 146 1.51 7.21 -24.14
C GLU A 146 1.82 5.89 -23.43
N VAL A 147 2.94 5.88 -22.70
CA VAL A 147 3.35 4.77 -21.83
C VAL A 147 3.20 5.24 -20.39
N LYS A 148 2.50 4.44 -19.59
CA LYS A 148 2.38 4.61 -18.15
C LYS A 148 2.95 3.40 -17.42
N VAL A 149 3.68 3.65 -16.34
CA VAL A 149 4.30 2.65 -15.48
C VAL A 149 3.69 2.82 -14.10
N ASP A 150 2.87 1.86 -13.68
CA ASP A 150 2.12 1.89 -12.42
C ASP A 150 1.27 3.17 -12.24
N GLY A 151 0.74 3.69 -13.35
CA GLY A 151 -0.03 4.94 -13.40
C GLY A 151 0.81 6.21 -13.60
N VAL A 152 2.14 6.14 -13.46
CA VAL A 152 3.09 7.24 -13.68
C VAL A 152 3.43 7.39 -15.16
N LYS A 153 3.57 8.62 -15.66
CA LYS A 153 3.79 8.86 -17.09
C LYS A 153 5.28 8.80 -17.45
N VAL A 154 5.59 8.11 -18.55
CA VAL A 154 6.92 8.20 -19.16
C VAL A 154 6.98 9.46 -20.04
N THR A 155 7.88 10.38 -19.71
CA THR A 155 8.03 11.68 -20.39
C THR A 155 8.99 11.62 -21.56
N GLU A 156 10.10 10.89 -21.40
CA GLU A 156 11.07 10.62 -22.46
C GLU A 156 11.39 9.12 -22.45
N ALA A 157 11.40 8.48 -23.61
CA ALA A 157 11.68 7.05 -23.73
C ALA A 157 12.95 6.78 -24.55
N ASP A 158 13.44 5.55 -24.47
CA ASP A 158 14.51 4.99 -25.32
C ASP A 158 15.85 5.71 -25.27
N LYS A 159 16.22 6.23 -24.09
CA LYS A 159 17.55 6.80 -23.88
C LYS A 159 18.55 5.68 -23.54
N ALA A 160 19.82 5.86 -23.91
CA ALA A 160 20.85 4.87 -23.63
C ALA A 160 21.78 5.34 -22.49
N ALA A 161 22.08 4.45 -21.57
CA ALA A 161 23.06 4.63 -20.49
C ALA A 161 24.02 3.42 -20.43
N PHE A 162 25.16 3.57 -19.75
CA PHE A 162 26.15 2.50 -19.53
C PHE A 162 26.57 1.79 -20.83
N GLY A 163 27.10 2.57 -21.77
CA GLY A 163 27.58 2.04 -23.05
C GLY A 163 26.50 1.45 -23.97
N GLY A 164 25.22 1.64 -23.64
CA GLY A 164 24.09 1.14 -24.43
C GLY A 164 23.47 -0.16 -23.90
N ASN A 165 24.00 -0.73 -22.82
CA ASN A 165 23.44 -1.92 -22.16
C ASN A 165 22.17 -1.60 -21.36
N VAL A 166 21.99 -0.33 -20.98
CA VAL A 166 20.84 0.12 -20.20
C VAL A 166 19.95 1.04 -21.02
N VAL A 167 18.68 0.67 -21.15
CA VAL A 167 17.62 1.51 -21.71
C VAL A 167 17.00 2.33 -20.59
N VAL A 168 16.95 3.65 -20.73
CA VAL A 168 16.43 4.57 -19.74
C VAL A 168 15.12 5.18 -20.26
N HIS A 169 14.07 5.03 -19.46
CA HIS A 169 12.78 5.68 -19.63
C HIS A 169 12.59 6.69 -18.51
N VAL A 170 12.48 7.97 -18.85
CA VAL A 170 12.35 9.06 -17.88
C VAL A 170 10.90 9.12 -17.40
N VAL A 171 10.72 9.14 -16.08
CA VAL A 171 9.40 9.24 -15.43
C VAL A 171 9.27 10.53 -14.63
N ASP A 172 8.05 11.05 -14.55
CA ASP A 172 7.72 12.30 -13.85
C ASP A 172 7.48 12.11 -12.35
N GLU A 173 7.28 10.89 -11.89
CA GLU A 173 7.12 10.52 -10.47
C GLU A 173 8.00 9.32 -10.11
N VAL A 174 8.37 9.23 -8.83
CA VAL A 174 9.08 8.07 -8.30
C VAL A 174 8.07 6.94 -8.11
N VAL A 175 8.37 5.78 -8.69
CA VAL A 175 7.50 4.60 -8.68
C VAL A 175 7.83 3.76 -7.45
N PHE A 176 6.83 3.37 -6.68
CA PHE A 176 7.08 2.66 -5.43
C PHE A 176 6.42 1.29 -5.46
N PRO A 177 7.13 0.23 -5.06
CA PRO A 177 6.45 -1.02 -4.84
C PRO A 177 5.55 -0.81 -3.63
N ALA A 178 4.34 -1.33 -3.72
CA ALA A 178 3.25 -0.83 -2.88
C ALA A 178 3.37 -1.14 -1.37
N PHE A 179 4.33 -1.97 -1.01
CA PHE A 179 4.69 -2.31 0.35
C PHE A 179 5.74 -1.35 0.94
N SER A 180 6.52 -0.66 0.11
CA SER A 180 7.73 0.02 0.55
C SER A 180 7.51 1.34 1.31
N ILE A 181 6.35 2.00 1.28
CA ILE A 181 6.25 3.37 1.82
C ILE A 181 4.96 3.63 2.57
N ASN A 182 5.08 4.46 3.62
CA ASN A 182 4.01 5.34 4.10
C ASN A 182 3.11 5.72 2.91
N ALA A 183 1.83 5.39 3.00
CA ALA A 183 0.89 5.83 2.00
C ALA A 183 1.00 7.32 1.75
N LYS A 184 0.65 7.76 0.53
CA LYS A 184 0.47 9.19 0.26
C LYS A 184 -0.38 9.75 1.39
N VAL A 185 0.11 10.77 2.10
CA VAL A 185 -0.66 11.37 3.20
C VAL A 185 -1.89 11.99 2.57
N GLN A 186 -3.00 11.28 2.66
CA GLN A 186 -4.28 11.77 2.13
C GLN A 186 -4.79 12.84 3.07
N THR A 187 -5.06 14.01 2.53
CA THR A 187 -5.68 15.08 3.31
C THR A 187 -7.13 14.70 3.64
N PRO A 188 -7.68 15.12 4.79
CA PRO A 188 -9.09 14.89 5.09
C PRO A 188 -10.04 15.36 3.98
N GLN A 189 -9.65 16.41 3.25
CA GLN A 189 -10.38 16.93 2.09
C GLN A 189 -10.38 15.95 0.92
N GLU A 190 -9.25 15.32 0.58
CA GLU A 190 -9.18 14.30 -0.47
C GLU A 190 -9.97 13.03 -0.10
N ILE A 191 -9.94 12.65 1.17
CA ILE A 191 -10.64 11.46 1.69
C ILE A 191 -12.16 11.63 1.62
N LEU A 192 -12.65 12.81 2.02
CA LEU A 192 -14.08 13.15 2.06
C LEU A 192 -14.59 13.81 0.78
N ALA A 193 -13.74 14.01 -0.24
CA ALA A 193 -14.16 14.51 -1.54
C ALA A 193 -15.21 13.57 -2.18
N PHE A 194 -15.98 14.08 -3.13
CA PHE A 194 -16.99 13.28 -3.84
C PHE A 194 -16.38 12.07 -4.57
N GLU A 195 -15.15 12.20 -5.07
CA GLU A 195 -14.36 11.10 -5.66
C GLU A 195 -13.48 10.37 -4.64
N GLY A 196 -13.52 10.82 -3.38
CA GLY A 196 -12.83 10.18 -2.26
C GLY A 196 -13.45 8.82 -1.95
N TRP A 197 -12.65 7.93 -1.36
CA TRP A 197 -13.11 6.58 -1.03
C TRP A 197 -14.08 6.55 0.17
N ALA A 198 -13.98 7.50 1.09
CA ALA A 198 -14.64 7.42 2.39
C ALA A 198 -16.17 7.62 2.33
N PRO A 199 -16.75 8.57 1.59
CA PRO A 199 -18.20 8.74 1.54
C PRO A 199 -18.94 7.47 1.16
N GLU A 200 -18.45 6.75 0.14
CA GLU A 200 -19.10 5.52 -0.32
C GLU A 200 -18.95 4.35 0.66
N VAL A 201 -17.74 4.15 1.20
CA VAL A 201 -17.48 3.06 2.16
C VAL A 201 -18.20 3.29 3.48
N ILE A 202 -18.19 4.53 4.01
CA ILE A 202 -18.85 4.88 5.27
C ILE A 202 -20.36 4.71 5.14
N ASN A 203 -20.96 5.29 4.10
CA ASN A 203 -22.40 5.17 3.88
C ASN A 203 -22.82 3.71 3.66
N GLY A 204 -22.01 2.93 2.92
CA GLY A 204 -22.23 1.50 2.72
C GLY A 204 -22.22 0.72 4.04
N ARG A 205 -21.22 0.94 4.91
CA ARG A 205 -21.12 0.28 6.23
C ARG A 205 -22.29 0.63 7.14
N VAL A 206 -22.65 1.90 7.21
CA VAL A 206 -23.78 2.37 8.02
C VAL A 206 -25.09 1.79 7.48
N ALA A 207 -25.27 1.70 6.15
CA ALA A 207 -26.44 1.09 5.54
C ALA A 207 -26.53 -0.42 5.83
N MET A 208 -25.42 -1.16 5.75
CA MET A 208 -25.39 -2.59 6.08
C MET A 208 -25.79 -2.85 7.54
N LEU A 209 -25.23 -2.09 8.47
CA LEU A 209 -25.60 -2.18 9.89
C LEU A 209 -27.07 -1.78 10.12
N GLY A 210 -27.51 -0.69 9.48
CA GLY A 210 -28.90 -0.24 9.56
C GLY A 210 -29.88 -1.28 9.04
N PHE A 211 -29.59 -1.91 7.90
CA PHE A 211 -30.42 -2.96 7.30
C PHE A 211 -30.55 -4.19 8.20
N VAL A 212 -29.43 -4.67 8.75
CA VAL A 212 -29.43 -5.83 9.66
C VAL A 212 -30.18 -5.51 10.95
N LEU A 213 -29.96 -4.33 11.53
CA LEU A 213 -30.67 -3.91 12.73
C LEU A 213 -32.17 -3.71 12.48
N ALA A 214 -32.56 -3.15 11.33
CA ALA A 214 -33.96 -3.02 10.93
C ALA A 214 -34.65 -4.39 10.85
N LEU A 215 -34.04 -5.33 10.11
CA LEU A 215 -34.60 -6.67 9.91
C LEU A 215 -34.70 -7.43 11.23
N THR A 216 -33.66 -7.40 12.06
CA THR A 216 -33.69 -8.05 13.37
C THR A 216 -34.66 -7.39 14.35
N GLY A 217 -34.76 -6.06 14.31
CA GLY A 217 -35.68 -5.29 15.13
C GLY A 217 -37.13 -5.59 14.77
N GLU A 218 -37.47 -5.62 13.48
CA GLU A 218 -38.81 -5.99 12.99
C GLU A 218 -39.18 -7.40 13.42
N ILE A 219 -38.32 -8.40 13.18
CA ILE A 219 -38.59 -9.79 13.58
C ILE A 219 -38.79 -9.91 15.10
N ALA A 220 -38.05 -9.14 15.90
CA ALA A 220 -38.11 -9.23 17.35
C ALA A 220 -39.31 -8.47 17.97
N THR A 221 -39.68 -7.32 17.39
CA THR A 221 -40.65 -6.39 18.00
C THR A 221 -41.98 -6.31 17.26
N GLY A 222 -42.02 -6.66 15.97
CA GLY A 222 -43.16 -6.47 15.08
C GLY A 222 -43.48 -5.00 14.75
N GLU A 223 -42.62 -4.06 15.16
CA GLU A 223 -42.76 -2.64 14.81
C GLU A 223 -42.06 -2.34 13.48
N SER A 224 -42.64 -1.45 12.67
CA SER A 224 -42.00 -1.05 11.40
C SER A 224 -40.66 -0.34 11.61
N PHE A 225 -39.75 -0.42 10.64
CA PHE A 225 -38.46 0.29 10.69
C PHE A 225 -38.64 1.78 10.98
N THR A 226 -39.60 2.43 10.33
CA THR A 226 -39.85 3.87 10.51
C THR A 226 -40.27 4.21 11.95
N THR A 227 -41.07 3.35 12.59
CA THR A 227 -41.48 3.48 13.99
C THR A 227 -40.28 3.29 14.92
N GLN A 228 -39.48 2.25 14.71
CA GLN A 228 -38.29 1.98 15.51
C GLN A 228 -37.26 3.10 15.43
N ALA A 229 -37.04 3.63 14.22
CA ALA A 229 -36.13 4.74 13.96
C ALA A 229 -36.62 6.04 14.60
N ALA A 230 -37.93 6.32 14.58
CA ALA A 230 -38.50 7.50 15.22
C ALA A 230 -38.38 7.42 16.76
N ASN A 231 -38.69 6.26 17.33
CA ASN A 231 -38.65 6.04 18.79
C ASN A 231 -37.22 6.07 19.35
N ASN A 232 -36.24 5.61 18.56
CA ASN A 232 -34.84 5.48 18.98
C ASN A 232 -33.90 6.41 18.21
N PHE A 233 -34.41 7.51 17.64
CA PHE A 233 -33.66 8.40 16.74
C PHE A 233 -32.32 8.86 17.34
N GLY A 234 -32.29 9.17 18.64
CA GLY A 234 -31.08 9.59 19.33
C GLY A 234 -30.01 8.50 19.36
N GLU A 235 -30.39 7.25 19.60
CA GLU A 235 -29.46 6.12 19.66
C GLU A 235 -29.02 5.67 18.27
N LEU A 236 -29.93 5.73 17.30
CA LEU A 236 -29.64 5.52 15.88
C LEU A 236 -28.57 6.51 15.40
N THR A 237 -28.76 7.81 15.68
CA THR A 237 -27.83 8.88 15.27
C THR A 237 -26.46 8.73 15.94
N ARG A 238 -26.42 8.39 17.25
CA ARG A 238 -25.16 8.13 17.97
C ARG A 238 -24.40 6.96 17.38
N THR A 239 -25.10 5.87 17.09
CA THR A 239 -24.50 4.66 16.51
C THR A 239 -23.94 4.97 15.12
N MET A 240 -24.72 5.61 14.24
CA MET A 240 -24.25 6.05 12.92
C MET A 240 -23.00 6.94 13.02
N PHE A 241 -22.97 7.87 13.97
CA PHE A 241 -21.83 8.75 14.18
C PHE A 241 -20.57 7.98 14.63
N VAL A 242 -20.70 7.10 15.63
CA VAL A 242 -19.58 6.27 16.13
C VAL A 242 -19.01 5.39 15.01
N TRP A 243 -19.86 4.72 14.22
CA TRP A 243 -19.41 3.87 13.12
C TRP A 243 -18.80 4.66 11.96
N SER A 244 -19.30 5.87 11.69
CA SER A 244 -18.71 6.77 10.70
C SER A 244 -17.30 7.21 11.13
N LEU A 245 -17.13 7.60 12.40
CA LEU A 245 -15.81 7.94 12.94
C LEU A 245 -14.86 6.74 12.99
N ALA A 246 -15.34 5.58 13.42
CA ALA A 246 -14.55 4.35 13.45
C ALA A 246 -14.07 3.97 12.04
N SER A 247 -14.91 4.18 11.03
CA SER A 247 -14.56 3.93 9.62
C SER A 247 -13.52 4.91 9.06
N LEU A 248 -13.36 6.09 9.67
CA LEU A 248 -12.30 7.04 9.33
C LEU A 248 -10.98 6.74 10.06
N PHE A 249 -10.98 5.90 11.09
CA PHE A 249 -9.76 5.63 11.87
C PHE A 249 -8.57 5.12 11.03
N PRO A 250 -8.77 4.25 10.02
CA PRO A 250 -7.72 3.86 9.07
C PRO A 250 -7.01 5.06 8.41
N ALA A 251 -7.73 6.13 8.09
CA ALA A 251 -7.17 7.33 7.46
C ALA A 251 -6.09 8.02 8.32
N PHE A 252 -6.16 7.84 9.64
CA PHE A 252 -5.24 8.45 10.59
C PHE A 252 -4.18 7.47 11.09
N SER A 253 -4.21 6.21 10.64
CA SER A 253 -3.20 5.22 10.96
C SER A 253 -1.99 5.40 10.02
N SER A 254 -1.02 6.19 10.48
CA SER A 254 0.23 6.42 9.75
C SER A 254 1.29 5.39 10.15
N ASN A 255 1.12 4.13 9.75
CA ASN A 255 2.15 3.11 9.88
C ASN A 255 2.94 2.96 8.56
N GLU A 256 4.19 2.50 8.67
CA GLU A 256 5.05 2.26 7.52
C GLU A 256 4.45 1.23 6.56
N GLY A 257 4.09 1.68 5.37
CA GLY A 257 3.54 0.80 4.35
C GLY A 257 2.06 0.48 4.54
N TYR A 258 1.31 1.23 5.34
CA TYR A 258 -0.16 1.14 5.45
C TYR A 258 -0.84 2.16 4.52
N GLU A 259 -1.67 1.68 3.59
CA GLU A 259 -2.51 2.52 2.72
C GLU A 259 -3.95 2.49 3.20
N ALA A 260 -4.42 3.64 3.67
CA ALA A 260 -5.77 3.81 4.21
C ALA A 260 -6.85 3.64 3.15
N ASN A 261 -6.53 3.84 1.86
CA ASN A 261 -7.47 3.57 0.79
C ASN A 261 -7.68 2.04 0.66
N PRO A 262 -8.88 1.51 0.96
CA PRO A 262 -9.12 0.08 0.97
C PRO A 262 -8.85 -0.56 -0.40
N PHE A 263 -9.09 0.16 -1.50
CA PHE A 263 -8.88 -0.31 -2.88
C PHE A 263 -7.41 -0.47 -3.26
N LYS A 264 -6.49 0.13 -2.50
CA LYS A 264 -5.05 0.07 -2.72
C LYS A 264 -4.32 -0.66 -1.59
N MET A 265 -5.06 -1.17 -0.60
CA MET A 265 -4.50 -1.82 0.58
C MET A 265 -3.91 -3.21 0.29
N ALA A 266 -4.40 -3.93 -0.73
CA ALA A 266 -3.94 -5.30 -1.09
C ALA A 266 -2.42 -5.43 -1.36
N ASP A 267 -1.82 -4.28 -1.55
CA ASP A 267 -0.50 -4.01 -2.06
C ASP A 267 0.43 -3.49 -0.93
N SER A 268 -0.15 -3.17 0.23
CA SER A 268 0.50 -2.66 1.45
C SER A 268 1.33 -3.72 2.20
N LYS A 269 2.35 -3.28 2.95
CA LYS A 269 3.21 -4.16 3.80
C LYS A 269 2.38 -4.94 4.80
N GLU A 270 1.42 -4.26 5.43
CA GLU A 270 0.56 -4.85 6.45
C GLU A 270 -0.39 -5.89 5.86
N TRP A 271 -0.91 -5.70 4.64
CA TRP A 271 -1.77 -6.70 3.99
C TRP A 271 -1.06 -8.04 3.76
N GLU A 272 0.19 -7.99 3.28
CA GLU A 272 1.00 -9.20 3.11
C GLU A 272 1.30 -9.85 4.46
N PHE A 273 1.55 -9.06 5.51
CA PHE A 273 1.80 -9.55 6.86
C PHE A 273 0.55 -10.16 7.54
N VAL A 274 -0.62 -9.52 7.41
CA VAL A 274 -1.90 -9.96 8.02
C VAL A 274 -2.38 -11.29 7.43
N PHE A 275 -2.11 -11.56 6.15
CA PHE A 275 -2.54 -12.78 5.47
C PHE A 275 -1.40 -13.79 5.19
N ARG A 276 -0.18 -13.55 5.67
CA ARG A 276 0.95 -14.49 5.54
C ARG A 276 0.61 -15.83 6.20
N GLY A 277 0.50 -16.88 5.39
CA GLY A 277 0.18 -18.24 5.84
C GLY A 277 -1.30 -18.62 5.79
N CYS A 278 -2.16 -17.74 5.25
CA CYS A 278 -3.55 -18.10 4.98
C CYS A 278 -3.58 -19.20 3.90
N PRO A 279 -4.20 -20.37 4.16
CA PRO A 279 -4.29 -21.42 3.17
C PRO A 279 -5.06 -20.93 1.93
N PRO A 280 -4.74 -21.41 0.71
CA PRO A 280 -5.37 -20.91 -0.53
C PRO A 280 -6.91 -21.01 -0.55
N TRP A 281 -7.49 -21.96 0.18
CA TRP A 281 -8.94 -22.14 0.29
C TRP A 281 -9.61 -21.22 1.32
N LEU A 282 -8.81 -20.57 2.17
CA LEU A 282 -9.26 -19.57 3.13
C LEU A 282 -8.82 -18.17 2.70
N ALA A 283 -8.28 -18.03 1.48
CA ALA A 283 -7.85 -16.77 0.91
C ALA A 283 -9.05 -15.82 0.82
N VAL A 284 -9.19 -15.03 1.88
CA VAL A 284 -10.26 -14.06 2.16
C VAL A 284 -10.35 -12.97 1.09
N LYS A 285 -9.37 -12.90 0.18
CA LYS A 285 -9.17 -11.88 -0.84
C LYS A 285 -10.41 -11.63 -1.70
N ASP A 286 -11.15 -12.67 -2.05
CA ASP A 286 -12.31 -12.55 -2.94
C ASP A 286 -13.63 -12.34 -2.18
N VAL A 287 -13.68 -12.67 -0.89
CA VAL A 287 -14.93 -12.62 -0.09
C VAL A 287 -15.02 -11.32 0.72
N PHE A 288 -13.89 -10.79 1.19
CA PHE A 288 -13.83 -9.52 1.93
C PHE A 288 -12.96 -8.53 1.18
N SER A 289 -13.32 -8.30 -0.09
CA SER A 289 -12.70 -7.27 -0.92
C SER A 289 -13.43 -5.92 -0.74
N PRO A 290 -12.73 -4.78 -0.92
CA PRO A 290 -13.34 -3.45 -0.92
C PRO A 290 -14.49 -3.33 -1.94
N GLU A 291 -14.38 -3.99 -3.08
CA GLU A 291 -15.41 -4.00 -4.12
C GLU A 291 -16.66 -4.75 -3.66
N VAL A 292 -16.48 -5.90 -3.00
CA VAL A 292 -17.59 -6.67 -2.40
C VAL A 292 -18.25 -5.87 -1.27
N GLU A 293 -17.46 -5.18 -0.46
CA GLU A 293 -17.96 -4.29 0.59
C GLU A 293 -18.84 -3.17 0.01
N GLN A 294 -18.39 -2.49 -1.05
CA GLN A 294 -19.21 -1.47 -1.72
C GLN A 294 -20.48 -2.05 -2.32
N LEU A 295 -20.40 -3.22 -2.96
CA LEU A 295 -21.56 -3.88 -3.56
C LEU A 295 -22.61 -4.21 -2.49
N ASN A 296 -22.19 -4.78 -1.37
CA ASN A 296 -23.06 -5.09 -0.25
C ASN A 296 -23.63 -3.82 0.40
N GLY A 297 -22.83 -2.76 0.52
CA GLY A 297 -23.28 -1.44 0.96
C GLY A 297 -24.38 -0.86 0.09
N ARG A 298 -24.20 -0.89 -1.24
CA ARG A 298 -25.21 -0.46 -2.22
C ARG A 298 -26.48 -1.31 -2.15
N ALA A 299 -26.34 -2.63 -2.04
CA ALA A 299 -27.48 -3.54 -1.89
C ALA A 299 -28.26 -3.24 -0.60
N ALA A 300 -27.56 -2.98 0.51
CA ALA A 300 -28.19 -2.61 1.78
C ALA A 300 -28.93 -1.26 1.70
N MET A 301 -28.38 -0.26 1.01
CA MET A 301 -29.08 1.02 0.77
C MET A 301 -30.39 0.82 0.00
N ILE A 302 -30.37 0.00 -1.06
CA ILE A 302 -31.57 -0.36 -1.82
C ILE A 302 -32.55 -1.15 -0.93
N GLY A 303 -32.05 -2.06 -0.09
CA GLY A 303 -32.85 -2.83 0.86
C GLY A 303 -33.59 -1.94 1.85
N CYS A 304 -32.89 -1.02 2.53
CA CYS A 304 -33.48 -0.05 3.44
C CYS A 304 -34.54 0.82 2.74
N ALA A 305 -34.23 1.34 1.55
CA ALA A 305 -35.18 2.14 0.78
C ALA A 305 -36.43 1.34 0.40
N SER A 306 -36.25 0.08 -0.01
CA SER A 306 -37.35 -0.83 -0.36
C SER A 306 -38.22 -1.14 0.85
N MET A 307 -37.62 -1.39 2.02
CA MET A 307 -38.35 -1.61 3.26
C MET A 307 -39.21 -0.40 3.63
N ILE A 308 -38.64 0.81 3.66
CA ILE A 308 -39.38 2.04 3.95
C ILE A 308 -40.59 2.18 3.02
N VAL A 309 -40.39 1.98 1.71
CA VAL A 309 -41.48 2.09 0.73
C VAL A 309 -42.56 1.03 0.97
N LEU A 310 -42.17 -0.23 1.15
CA LEU A 310 -43.12 -1.33 1.34
C LEU A 310 -43.92 -1.18 2.64
N GLU A 311 -43.26 -0.86 3.75
CA GLU A 311 -43.93 -0.63 5.04
C GLU A 311 -44.88 0.56 4.99
N THR A 312 -44.48 1.64 4.31
CA THR A 312 -45.35 2.82 4.14
C THR A 312 -46.60 2.47 3.34
N LEU A 313 -46.48 1.59 2.32
CA LEU A 313 -47.61 1.15 1.51
C LEU A 313 -48.51 0.15 2.24
N LEU A 314 -47.94 -0.73 3.08
CA LEU A 314 -48.68 -1.76 3.82
C LEU A 314 -49.32 -1.23 5.11
N GLY A 315 -48.74 -0.18 5.71
CA GLY A 315 -49.20 0.37 6.99
C GLY A 315 -48.85 -0.48 8.22
N HIS A 316 -48.00 -1.51 8.05
CA HIS A 316 -47.49 -2.38 9.09
C HIS A 316 -46.08 -2.88 8.75
N ALA A 317 -45.38 -3.48 9.72
CA ALA A 317 -44.05 -4.05 9.53
C ALA A 317 -44.05 -5.11 8.42
N LEU A 318 -42.93 -5.23 7.69
CA LEU A 318 -42.81 -6.18 6.58
C LEU A 318 -42.69 -7.64 7.09
N PHE A 319 -42.03 -7.81 8.24
CA PHE A 319 -41.74 -9.10 8.88
C PHE A 319 -42.46 -9.26 10.22
#